data_AF-K1SJN3-F1
#
_entry.id   AF-K1SJN3-F1
#
_cell.length_a   1.000
_cell.length_b   1.000
_cell.length_c   1.000
_cell.angle_alpha   90.00
_cell.angle_beta   90.00
_cell.angle_gamma   90.00
#
_symmetry.space_group_name_H-M   'P 1'
#
loop_
_entity.id
_entity.type
_entity.pdbx_description
1 polymer ?
#
loop_
_entity_poly.entity_id
_entity_poly.type
_entity_poly.pdbx_seq_one_letter_code
_entity_poly.pdbx_strand_id
1 'polypeptide(L)'
;MHDKNMKKLLRNKLLGAACLLLLPLGAGAQVQLDSVGRDAKYVNNIIARSQKIVDALQLTDKSSKQNVLHIICNRYFLLNDIYEKFGKNKAERDAELYKHHFEFAANLENYLSEKQVEQVKDGMT
;
A
#
# COMPACT_ATOMS: atom_id res chain seq x y z
N MET A 1 -64.60 3.65 -3.72
CA MET A 1 -63.63 4.79 -3.66
C MET A 1 -62.50 4.46 -2.67
N HIS A 2 -61.77 3.36 -2.87
CA HIS A 2 -60.88 2.78 -1.86
C HIS A 2 -59.65 2.04 -2.44
N ASP A 3 -59.08 2.47 -3.58
CA ASP A 3 -57.93 1.77 -4.20
C ASP A 3 -56.93 2.68 -4.95
N LYS A 4 -56.85 3.97 -4.58
CA LYS A 4 -55.80 4.87 -5.11
C LYS A 4 -54.69 5.14 -4.10
N ASN A 5 -55.00 5.14 -2.80
CA ASN A 5 -54.02 5.40 -1.75
C ASN A 5 -53.13 4.19 -1.43
N MET A 6 -53.63 2.96 -1.58
CA MET A 6 -52.86 1.74 -1.30
C MET A 6 -51.76 1.49 -2.35
N LYS A 7 -52.03 1.77 -3.63
CA LYS A 7 -51.03 1.70 -4.72
C LYS A 7 -49.96 2.78 -4.60
N LYS A 8 -50.31 3.96 -4.08
CA LYS A 8 -49.35 5.06 -3.81
C LYS A 8 -48.43 4.72 -2.64
N LEU A 9 -48.97 4.05 -1.61
CA LEU A 9 -48.20 3.55 -0.47
C LEU A 9 -47.25 2.40 -0.88
N LEU A 10 -47.70 1.49 -1.74
CA LEU A 10 -46.86 0.41 -2.30
C LEU A 10 -45.79 0.92 -3.26
N ARG A 11 -46.09 1.89 -4.14
CA ARG A 11 -45.08 2.53 -5.02
C ARG A 11 -44.00 3.29 -4.24
N ASN A 12 -44.34 3.89 -3.10
CA ASN A 12 -43.39 4.65 -2.29
C ASN A 12 -42.55 3.77 -1.36
N LYS A 13 -42.98 2.53 -1.07
CA LYS A 13 -42.19 1.55 -0.32
C LYS A 13 -41.26 0.71 -1.20
N LEU A 14 -41.59 0.56 -2.49
CA LEU A 14 -40.70 -0.06 -3.49
C LEU A 14 -39.57 0.86 -3.98
N LEU A 15 -39.66 2.18 -3.75
CA LEU A 15 -38.55 3.12 -4.02
C LEU A 15 -37.54 3.22 -2.87
N GLY A 16 -37.85 2.69 -1.68
CA GLY A 16 -37.07 2.91 -0.45
C GLY A 16 -36.22 1.74 0.03
N ALA A 17 -36.23 0.58 -0.66
CA ALA A 17 -35.65 -0.66 -0.13
C ALA A 17 -34.67 -1.36 -1.09
N ALA A 18 -34.00 -0.63 -1.97
CA ALA A 18 -32.99 -1.19 -2.89
C ALA A 18 -31.64 -0.45 -2.86
N CYS A 19 -31.37 0.33 -1.81
CA CYS A 19 -30.11 1.05 -1.63
C CYS A 19 -29.49 0.80 -0.24
N LEU A 20 -29.70 -0.41 0.30
CA LEU A 20 -28.88 -0.94 1.39
C LEU A 20 -28.03 -2.06 0.79
N LEU A 21 -26.71 -1.93 0.92
CA LEU A 21 -25.66 -2.90 0.52
C LEU A 21 -25.07 -2.78 -0.89
N LEU A 22 -24.74 -1.57 -1.32
CA LEU A 22 -23.43 -1.36 -1.96
C LEU A 22 -22.47 -0.87 -0.89
N LEU A 23 -22.11 -1.76 0.05
CA LEU A 23 -20.87 -1.58 0.80
C LEU A 23 -19.76 -1.67 -0.25
N PRO A 24 -18.95 -0.63 -0.47
CA PRO A 24 -17.78 -0.77 -1.34
C PRO A 24 -16.92 -1.87 -0.73
N LEU A 25 -16.89 -3.02 -1.41
CA LEU A 25 -16.02 -4.13 -1.09
C LEU A 25 -14.57 -3.63 -1.21
N GLY A 26 -13.93 -3.47 -0.05
CA GLY A 26 -12.49 -3.43 0.12
C GLY A 26 -11.74 -2.39 -0.71
N ALA A 27 -11.76 -1.12 -0.29
CA ALA A 27 -10.55 -0.31 -0.47
C ALA A 27 -9.49 -0.91 0.46
N GLY A 28 -8.55 -1.69 -0.09
CA GLY A 28 -7.38 -2.13 0.67
C GLY A 28 -6.72 -0.93 1.35
N ALA A 29 -6.28 -1.09 2.59
CA ALA A 29 -5.72 0.01 3.37
C ALA A 29 -4.54 0.64 2.61
N GLN A 30 -4.64 1.94 2.33
CA GLN A 30 -3.58 2.69 1.67
C GLN A 30 -2.32 2.67 2.57
N VAL A 31 -1.22 2.17 2.03
CA VAL A 31 0.09 2.26 2.69
C VAL A 31 0.47 3.74 2.74
N GLN A 32 0.77 4.25 3.93
CA GLN A 32 1.24 5.62 4.10
C GLN A 32 2.73 5.72 3.80
N LEU A 33 3.15 6.82 3.19
CA LEU A 33 4.56 7.12 2.99
C LEU A 33 5.13 7.68 4.30
N ASP A 34 6.16 7.04 4.84
CA ASP A 34 6.82 7.46 6.08
C ASP A 34 7.81 8.62 5.81
N SER A 35 7.30 9.75 5.32
CA SER A 35 8.13 10.91 4.92
C SER A 35 8.21 12.01 5.98
N VAL A 36 7.41 11.93 7.05
CA VAL A 36 7.30 13.00 8.05
C VAL A 36 8.65 13.23 8.73
N GLY A 37 9.10 14.50 8.74
CA GLY A 37 10.36 14.89 9.37
C GLY A 37 11.63 14.55 8.57
N ARG A 38 11.50 13.93 7.38
CA ARG A 38 12.64 13.61 6.50
C ARG A 38 12.95 14.77 5.56
N ASP A 39 14.22 14.90 5.15
CA ASP A 39 14.63 15.88 4.15
C ASP A 39 13.90 15.65 2.82
N ALA A 40 13.34 16.73 2.25
CA ALA A 40 12.52 16.64 1.05
C ALA A 40 13.31 16.15 -0.17
N LYS A 41 14.58 16.51 -0.30
CA LYS A 41 15.42 16.06 -1.42
C LYS A 41 15.74 14.57 -1.28
N TYR A 42 16.03 14.10 -0.08
CA TYR A 42 16.19 12.68 0.22
C TYR A 42 14.91 11.89 -0.12
N VAL A 43 13.75 12.34 0.37
CA VAL A 43 12.45 11.70 0.07
C VAL A 43 12.21 11.61 -1.44
N ASN A 44 12.39 12.72 -2.17
CA ASN A 44 12.18 12.75 -3.62
C ASN A 44 13.13 11.81 -4.38
N ASN A 45 14.39 11.70 -3.95
CA ASN A 45 15.34 10.76 -4.55
C ASN A 45 14.93 9.30 -4.33
N ILE A 46 14.45 8.96 -3.13
CA ILE A 46 13.96 7.61 -2.82
C ILE A 46 12.69 7.29 -3.60
N ILE A 47 11.76 8.23 -3.72
CA ILE A 47 10.56 8.07 -4.56
C ILE A 47 10.96 7.83 -6.01
N ALA A 48 11.85 8.65 -6.57
CA ALA A 48 12.28 8.52 -7.97
C ALA A 48 12.99 7.18 -8.24
N ARG A 49 13.81 6.69 -7.31
CA ARG A 49 14.43 5.36 -7.40
C ARG A 49 13.37 4.25 -7.36
N SER A 50 12.47 4.31 -6.38
CA SER A 50 11.43 3.31 -6.19
C SER A 50 10.44 3.27 -7.35
N GLN A 51 10.13 4.42 -7.95
CA GLN A 51 9.25 4.53 -9.11
C GLN A 51 9.79 3.73 -10.30
N LYS A 52 11.10 3.78 -10.57
CA LYS A 52 11.72 2.98 -11.65
C LYS A 52 11.52 1.48 -11.47
N ILE A 53 11.57 1.00 -10.22
CA ILE A 53 11.32 -0.42 -9.89
C ILE A 53 9.85 -0.74 -10.15
N VAL A 54 8.93 0.08 -9.66
CA VAL A 54 7.48 -0.13 -9.84
C VAL A 54 7.06 -0.06 -11.31
N ASP A 55 7.65 0.85 -12.09
CA ASP A 55 7.35 1.00 -13.51
C ASP A 55 7.73 -0.27 -14.30
N ALA A 56 8.84 -0.93 -13.91
CA ALA A 56 9.27 -2.19 -14.52
C ALA A 56 8.30 -3.36 -14.26
N LEU A 57 7.51 -3.30 -13.19
CA LEU A 57 6.51 -4.33 -12.86
C LEU A 57 5.26 -4.27 -13.75
N GLN A 58 5.05 -3.16 -14.47
CA GLN A 58 3.93 -2.94 -15.39
C GLN A 58 2.54 -3.27 -14.78
N LEU A 59 2.35 -2.95 -13.50
CA LEU A 59 1.05 -3.12 -12.85
C LEU A 59 -0.03 -2.31 -13.60
N THR A 60 -1.29 -2.73 -13.52
CA THR A 60 -2.40 -1.99 -14.13
C THR A 60 -3.21 -1.24 -13.08
N ASP A 61 -3.38 -1.83 -11.89
CA ASP A 61 -4.10 -1.21 -10.79
C ASP A 61 -3.31 -0.06 -10.15
N LYS A 62 -3.95 1.11 -10.07
CA LYS A 62 -3.33 2.33 -9.55
C LYS A 62 -3.08 2.26 -8.05
N SER A 63 -3.97 1.64 -7.29
CA SER A 63 -3.84 1.51 -5.84
C SER A 63 -2.67 0.60 -5.48
N SER A 64 -2.58 -0.56 -6.12
CA SER A 64 -1.46 -1.49 -5.99
C SER A 64 -0.13 -0.83 -6.37
N LYS A 65 -0.07 -0.06 -7.47
CA LYS A 65 1.14 0.72 -7.80
C LYS A 65 1.59 1.63 -6.67
N GLN A 66 0.65 2.40 -6.12
CA GLN A 66 0.97 3.38 -5.08
C GLN A 66 1.38 2.68 -3.78
N ASN A 67 0.70 1.61 -3.40
CA ASN A 67 1.04 0.82 -2.21
C ASN A 67 2.42 0.17 -2.34
N VAL A 68 2.71 -0.47 -3.48
CA VAL A 68 4.03 -1.05 -3.75
C VAL A 68 5.11 0.02 -3.74
N LEU A 69 4.87 1.19 -4.36
CA LEU A 69 5.80 2.32 -4.32
C LEU A 69 6.12 2.73 -2.89
N HIS A 70 5.10 2.91 -2.05
CA HIS A 70 5.28 3.33 -0.66
C HIS A 70 5.98 2.25 0.18
N ILE A 71 5.68 0.96 -0.03
CA ILE A 71 6.37 -0.15 0.64
C ILE A 71 7.87 -0.12 0.32
N ILE A 72 8.25 0.06 -0.94
CA ILE A 72 9.66 0.14 -1.35
C ILE A 72 10.34 1.39 -0.76
N CYS A 73 9.67 2.55 -0.81
CA CYS A 73 10.20 3.79 -0.21
C CYS A 73 10.44 3.62 1.29
N ASN A 74 9.44 3.12 2.02
CA ASN A 74 9.51 2.90 3.46
C ASN A 74 10.59 1.87 3.81
N ARG A 75 10.85 0.87 2.95
CA ARG A 75 11.99 -0.04 3.15
C ARG A 75 13.32 0.68 3.06
N TYR A 76 13.51 1.57 2.08
CA TYR A 76 14.73 2.38 2.00
C TYR A 76 14.90 3.30 3.21
N PHE A 77 13.82 3.94 3.66
CA PHE A 77 13.81 4.77 4.85
C PHE A 77 14.19 4.00 6.11
N LEU A 78 13.55 2.85 6.35
CA LEU A 78 13.87 1.98 7.49
C LEU A 78 15.34 1.53 7.47
N LEU A 79 15.85 1.12 6.30
CA LEU A 79 17.25 0.73 6.17
C LEU A 79 18.16 1.90 6.54
N ASN A 80 17.90 3.10 6.01
CA ASN A 80 18.67 4.30 6.34
C ASN A 80 18.67 4.59 7.85
N ASP A 81 17.50 4.55 8.49
CA ASP A 81 17.37 4.82 9.93
C ASP A 81 18.17 3.80 10.77
N ILE A 82 18.13 2.52 10.38
CA ILE A 82 18.94 1.46 11.02
C ILE A 82 20.44 1.74 10.84
N TYR A 83 20.87 2.15 9.64
CA TYR A 83 22.28 2.49 9.39
C TYR A 83 22.72 3.76 10.12
N GLU A 84 21.88 4.79 10.23
CA GLU A 84 22.17 6.00 10.99
C GLU A 84 22.27 5.71 12.50
N LYS A 85 21.34 4.91 13.03
CA LYS A 85 21.28 4.57 14.44
C LYS A 85 22.42 3.67 14.89
N PHE A 86 22.72 2.62 14.12
CA PHE A 86 23.68 1.59 14.53
C PHE A 86 25.03 1.69 13.83
N GLY A 87 25.16 2.45 12.74
CA GLY A 87 26.42 2.80 12.07
C GLY A 87 27.48 1.70 12.04
N LYS A 88 28.45 1.79 12.97
CA LYS A 88 29.59 0.88 13.10
C LYS A 88 29.31 -0.38 13.94
N ASN A 89 28.24 -0.40 14.73
CA ASN A 89 27.85 -1.56 15.52
C ASN A 89 27.14 -2.60 14.65
N LYS A 90 27.95 -3.39 13.92
CA LYS A 90 27.46 -4.41 12.99
C LYS A 90 26.53 -5.42 13.68
N ALA A 91 26.83 -5.85 14.90
CA ALA A 91 26.05 -6.86 15.58
C ALA A 91 24.62 -6.38 15.89
N GLU A 92 24.48 -5.19 16.49
CA GLU A 92 23.16 -4.62 16.77
C GLU A 92 22.40 -4.25 15.50
N ARG A 93 23.11 -3.70 14.49
CA ARG A 93 22.51 -3.40 13.19
C ARG A 93 21.93 -4.65 12.53
N ASP A 94 22.73 -5.72 12.45
CA ASP A 94 22.30 -6.96 11.80
C ASP A 94 21.15 -7.63 12.59
N ALA A 95 21.17 -7.53 13.92
CA ALA A 95 20.05 -7.98 14.76
C ALA A 95 18.77 -7.18 14.50
N GLU A 96 18.86 -5.85 14.33
CA GLU A 96 17.70 -5.01 14.00
C GLU A 96 17.17 -5.30 12.59
N LEU A 97 18.07 -5.43 11.60
CA LEU A 97 17.70 -5.83 10.24
C LEU A 97 16.96 -7.17 10.20
N TYR A 98 17.36 -8.12 11.05
CA TYR A 98 16.74 -9.44 11.15
C TYR A 98 15.28 -9.37 11.62
N LYS A 99 14.95 -8.48 12.57
CA LYS A 99 13.57 -8.30 13.05
C LYS A 99 12.61 -7.92 11.93
N HIS A 100 13.09 -7.12 10.97
CA HIS A 100 12.32 -6.64 9.82
C HIS A 100 12.59 -7.44 8.54
N HIS A 101 13.22 -8.61 8.62
CA HIS A 101 13.65 -9.36 7.44
C HIS A 101 12.45 -9.84 6.62
N PHE A 102 11.44 -10.40 7.29
CA PHE A 102 10.28 -11.02 6.64
C PHE A 102 9.16 -10.03 6.29
N GLU A 103 9.08 -8.91 7.00
CA GLU A 103 7.99 -7.92 6.83
C GLU A 103 7.95 -7.33 5.42
N PHE A 104 9.13 -7.12 4.80
CA PHE A 104 9.20 -6.51 3.48
C PHE A 104 8.53 -7.36 2.40
N ALA A 105 8.87 -8.66 2.35
CA ALA A 105 8.26 -9.58 1.39
C ALA A 105 6.76 -9.77 1.66
N ALA A 106 6.39 -9.99 2.93
CA ALA A 106 4.99 -10.15 3.33
C ALA A 106 4.12 -8.94 2.94
N ASN A 107 4.65 -7.72 3.07
CA ASN A 107 3.93 -6.52 2.66
C ASN A 107 3.72 -6.45 1.14
N LEU A 108 4.72 -6.85 0.35
CA LEU A 108 4.65 -6.87 -1.12
C LEU A 108 3.71 -7.96 -1.65
N GLU A 109 3.68 -9.14 -1.02
CA GLU A 109 2.85 -10.28 -1.41
C GLU A 109 1.34 -9.99 -1.36
N ASN A 110 0.93 -8.95 -0.63
CA ASN A 110 -0.46 -8.45 -0.67
C ASN A 110 -0.86 -7.85 -2.02
N TYR A 111 0.12 -7.46 -2.86
CA TYR A 111 -0.09 -6.73 -4.11
C TYR A 111 0.60 -7.38 -5.32
N LEU A 112 1.59 -8.24 -5.09
CA LEU A 112 2.50 -8.78 -6.09
C LEU A 112 2.51 -10.31 -6.05
N SER A 113 2.71 -10.93 -7.21
CA SER A 113 3.09 -12.34 -7.31
C SER A 113 4.52 -12.57 -6.81
N GLU A 114 4.86 -13.81 -6.41
CA GLU A 114 6.22 -14.18 -6.00
C GLU A 114 7.29 -13.74 -7.01
N LYS A 115 7.04 -13.94 -8.31
CA LYS A 115 7.95 -13.51 -9.38
C LYS A 115 8.18 -11.99 -9.38
N GLN A 116 7.13 -11.20 -9.13
CA GLN A 116 7.24 -9.75 -9.06
C GLN A 116 7.92 -9.30 -7.77
N VAL A 117 7.75 -10.03 -6.67
CA VAL A 117 8.50 -9.79 -5.42
C VAL A 117 10.00 -9.97 -5.65
N GLU A 118 10.41 -11.03 -6.37
CA GLU A 118 11.82 -11.22 -6.75
C GLU A 118 12.33 -10.09 -7.66
N GLN A 119 11.54 -9.65 -8.64
CA GLN A 119 11.91 -8.49 -9.47
C GLN A 119 12.11 -7.21 -8.65
N VAL A 120 11.32 -6.99 -7.60
CA VAL A 120 11.53 -5.86 -6.68
C VAL A 120 12.84 -6.01 -5.92
N LYS A 121 13.15 -7.21 -5.40
CA LYS A 121 14.41 -7.49 -4.70
C LYS A 121 15.61 -7.24 -5.62
N ASP A 122 15.56 -7.75 -6.85
CA ASP A 122 16.60 -7.54 -7.87
C ASP A 122 16.77 -6.06 -8.21
N GLY A 123 15.68 -5.29 -8.32
CA GLY A 123 15.73 -3.85 -8.57
C GLY A 123 16.29 -3.03 -7.41
N MET A 124 16.32 -3.59 -6.19
CA MET A 124 16.85 -2.92 -5.01
C MET A 124 18.34 -3.15 -4.78
N THR A 125 18.89 -4.26 -5.28
CA THR A 125 20.32 -4.62 -5.23
C THR A 125 21.14 -3.93 -6.30
#